data_AF-A0A3D2PBH7-F1
#
_entry.id   AF-A0A3D2PBH7-F1
#
_cell.length_a   1.000
_cell.length_b   1.000
_cell.length_c   1.000
_cell.angle_alpha   90.00
_cell.angle_beta   90.00
_cell.angle_gamma   90.00
#
_symmetry.space_group_name_H-M   'P 1'
#
loop_
_entity.id
_entity.type
_entity.pdbx_description
1 polymer ?
#
loop_
_entity_poly.entity_id
_entity_poly.type
_entity_poly.pdbx_seq_one_letter_code
_entity_poly.pdbx_strand_id
1 'polypeptide(L)'
;MVKYIVVSVIGGILFGVLDGLINANPFAQRLYAVYKPIAKTSINLPAGILIDLGYGFVLAGIFLLLYKSLPGESGLVKGISFALLVWFFRVVMSVASQWIMFNISANALIYTLLAGLGEMFVLGILYGLTLRP
;
A
#
# COMPACT_ATOMS: atom_id res chain seq x y z
N MET A 1 15.83 -8.70 -15.49
CA MET A 1 14.77 -7.86 -16.08
C MET A 1 13.40 -8.51 -16.11
N VAL A 2 13.21 -9.69 -16.73
CA VAL A 2 11.88 -10.37 -16.81
C VAL A 2 11.23 -10.55 -15.43
N LYS A 3 11.99 -11.03 -14.45
CA LYS A 3 11.52 -11.22 -13.07
C LYS A 3 11.00 -9.93 -12.43
N TYR A 4 11.70 -8.82 -12.65
CA TYR A 4 11.28 -7.51 -12.15
C TYR A 4 9.95 -7.08 -12.77
N ILE A 5 9.79 -7.22 -14.09
CA ILE A 5 8.54 -6.88 -14.78
C ILE A 5 7.38 -7.72 -14.26
N VAL A 6 7.55 -9.05 -14.20
CA VAL A 6 6.50 -9.97 -13.74
C VAL A 6 6.09 -9.65 -12.32
N VAL A 7 7.05 -9.50 -11.40
CA VAL A 7 6.74 -9.19 -10.00
C VAL A 7 6.11 -7.80 -9.85
N SER A 8 6.53 -6.81 -10.65
CA SER A 8 5.93 -5.47 -10.64
C SER A 8 4.47 -5.49 -11.05
N VAL A 9 4.14 -6.24 -12.12
CA VAL A 9 2.75 -6.41 -12.58
C VAL A 9 1.91 -7.14 -11.53
N ILE A 10 2.42 -8.25 -10.98
CA ILE A 10 1.72 -8.99 -9.91
C ILE A 10 1.51 -8.09 -8.69
N GLY A 11 2.54 -7.34 -8.29
CA GLY A 11 2.48 -6.39 -7.18
C GLY A 11 1.43 -5.31 -7.40
N GLY A 12 1.36 -4.72 -8.59
CA GLY A 12 0.36 -3.71 -8.92
C GLY A 12 -1.07 -4.26 -8.98
N ILE A 13 -1.27 -5.46 -9.53
CA ILE A 13 -2.58 -6.13 -9.48
C ILE A 13 -2.99 -6.40 -8.03
N LEU A 14 -2.07 -6.91 -7.22
CA LEU A 14 -2.31 -7.20 -5.81
C LEU A 14 -2.65 -5.92 -5.04
N PHE A 15 -1.96 -4.82 -5.36
CA PHE A 15 -2.23 -3.50 -4.83
C PHE A 15 -3.67 -3.05 -5.11
N GLY A 16 -4.10 -3.04 -6.37
CA GLY A 16 -5.47 -2.64 -6.72
C GLY A 16 -6.57 -3.56 -6.17
N VAL A 17 -6.30 -4.87 -6.08
CA VAL A 17 -7.21 -5.83 -5.42
C VAL A 17 -7.35 -5.51 -3.94
N LEU A 18 -6.24 -5.28 -3.23
CA LEU A 18 -6.26 -4.95 -1.81
C LEU A 18 -6.95 -3.60 -1.57
N ASP A 19 -6.69 -2.60 -2.41
CA ASP A 19 -7.33 -1.29 -2.33
C ASP A 19 -8.85 -1.41 -2.50
N GLY A 20 -9.29 -2.23 -3.46
CA GLY A 20 -10.70 -2.56 -3.63
C GLY A 20 -11.29 -3.23 -2.39
N LEU A 21 -10.62 -4.26 -1.85
CA LEU A 21 -11.10 -4.98 -0.67
C LEU A 21 -11.16 -4.11 0.60
N ILE A 22 -10.15 -3.26 0.80
CA ILE A 22 -10.02 -2.40 1.97
C ILE A 22 -10.99 -1.22 1.89
N ASN A 23 -11.18 -0.62 0.72
CA ASN A 23 -11.96 0.62 0.62
C ASN A 23 -13.41 0.39 0.20
N ALA A 24 -13.72 -0.65 -0.57
CA ALA A 24 -15.07 -0.89 -1.10
C ALA A 24 -15.97 -1.73 -0.17
N ASN A 25 -15.45 -2.30 0.92
CA ASN A 25 -16.27 -3.08 1.83
C ASN A 25 -17.27 -2.21 2.63
N PRO A 26 -18.43 -2.75 3.05
CA PRO A 26 -19.47 -1.97 3.72
C PRO A 26 -19.04 -1.31 5.03
N PHE A 27 -18.08 -1.90 5.74
CA PHE A 27 -17.57 -1.36 6.99
C PHE A 27 -16.71 -0.11 6.74
N ALA A 28 -15.77 -0.18 5.80
CA ALA A 28 -14.94 0.95 5.38
C ALA A 28 -15.79 2.09 4.83
N GLN A 29 -16.80 1.80 4.00
CA GLN A 29 -17.70 2.82 3.46
C GLN A 29 -18.47 3.61 4.54
N ARG A 30 -18.80 2.97 5.66
CA ARG A 30 -19.41 3.66 6.82
C ARG A 30 -18.39 4.54 7.53
N LEU A 31 -17.18 4.05 7.75
CA LEU A 31 -16.10 4.81 8.41
C LEU A 31 -15.68 6.03 7.58
N TYR A 32 -15.61 5.89 6.26
CA TYR A 32 -15.19 6.93 5.33
C TYR A 32 -16.33 7.83 4.85
N ALA A 33 -17.54 7.68 5.38
CA ALA A 33 -18.68 8.53 5.03
C ALA A 33 -18.41 10.03 5.29
N VAL A 34 -17.50 10.33 6.23
CA VAL A 34 -17.02 11.70 6.52
C VAL A 34 -16.43 12.41 5.29
N TYR A 35 -15.88 11.66 4.34
CA TYR A 35 -15.28 12.22 3.13
C TYR A 35 -16.27 12.46 1.99
N LYS A 36 -17.54 12.03 2.12
CA LYS A 36 -18.55 12.20 1.06
C LYS A 36 -18.67 13.63 0.51
N PRO A 37 -18.59 14.71 1.32
CA PRO A 37 -18.72 16.07 0.79
C PRO A 37 -17.62 16.47 -0.21
N ILE A 38 -16.45 15.84 -0.12
CA ILE A 38 -15.28 16.15 -0.97
C ILE A 38 -14.95 15.02 -1.96
N ALA A 39 -15.58 13.85 -1.81
CA ALA A 39 -15.36 12.70 -2.67
C ALA A 39 -15.94 12.93 -4.07
N LYS A 40 -15.24 12.45 -5.10
CA LYS A 40 -15.75 12.46 -6.48
C LYS A 40 -16.98 11.54 -6.58
N THR A 41 -17.97 11.96 -7.35
CA THR A 41 -19.22 11.21 -7.59
C THR A 41 -19.05 9.99 -8.49
N SER A 42 -18.02 10.01 -9.35
CA SER A 42 -17.70 8.91 -10.27
C SER A 42 -16.23 8.53 -10.18
N ILE A 43 -15.95 7.23 -10.23
CA ILE A 43 -14.60 6.67 -10.21
C ILE A 43 -14.16 6.34 -11.63
N ASN A 44 -12.96 6.79 -12.02
CA ASN A 44 -12.33 6.35 -13.25
C ASN A 44 -11.54 5.07 -12.98
N LEU A 45 -12.20 3.92 -13.16
CA LEU A 45 -11.62 2.61 -12.87
C LEU A 45 -10.34 2.31 -13.69
N PRO A 46 -10.30 2.55 -15.02
CA PRO A 46 -9.08 2.36 -15.80
C PRO A 46 -7.89 3.17 -15.28
N ALA A 47 -8.11 4.44 -14.89
CA ALA A 47 -7.05 5.27 -14.33
C ALA A 47 -6.52 4.72 -13.00
N GLY A 48 -7.41 4.23 -12.12
CA GLY A 48 -7.02 3.57 -10.88
C GLY A 48 -6.11 2.37 -11.12
N ILE A 49 -6.52 1.46 -12.01
CA ILE A 49 -5.73 0.26 -12.37
C ILE A 49 -4.35 0.64 -12.91
N LEU A 50 -4.26 1.66 -13.77
CA LEU A 50 -2.97 2.12 -14.32
C LEU A 50 -2.06 2.68 -13.22
N ILE A 51 -2.63 3.40 -12.25
CA ILE A 51 -1.89 3.92 -11.09
C ILE A 51 -1.37 2.76 -10.23
N ASP A 52 -2.20 1.77 -9.93
CA ASP A 52 -1.81 0.61 -9.12
C ASP A 52 -0.70 -0.20 -9.78
N LEU A 53 -0.80 -0.42 -11.09
CA LEU A 53 0.27 -1.02 -11.88
C LEU A 53 1.56 -0.19 -11.81
N GLY A 54 1.46 1.13 -11.97
CA GLY A 54 2.58 2.05 -11.79
C GLY A 54 3.25 1.92 -10.42
N TYR A 55 2.46 1.89 -9.35
CA TYR A 55 2.95 1.66 -7.98
C TYR A 55 3.65 0.31 -7.84
N GLY A 56 3.15 -0.74 -8.50
CA GLY A 56 3.79 -2.05 -8.54
C GLY A 56 5.24 -2.00 -9.03
N PHE A 57 5.51 -1.24 -10.10
CA PHE A 57 6.87 -1.01 -10.61
C PHE A 57 7.69 -0.13 -9.67
N VAL A 58 7.12 0.98 -9.19
CA VAL A 58 7.83 1.92 -8.32
C VAL A 58 8.30 1.22 -7.04
N LEU A 59 7.41 0.50 -6.35
CA LEU A 59 7.75 -0.16 -5.09
C LEU A 59 8.73 -1.32 -5.28
N ALA A 60 8.57 -2.13 -6.33
CA ALA A 60 9.54 -3.18 -6.68
C ALA A 60 10.93 -2.59 -6.98
N GLY A 61 10.98 -1.46 -7.68
CA GLY A 61 12.22 -0.75 -8.01
C GLY A 61 12.91 -0.21 -6.76
N ILE A 62 12.16 0.49 -5.89
CA ILE A 62 12.67 1.02 -4.62
C ILE A 62 13.15 -0.13 -3.73
N PHE A 63 12.43 -1.26 -3.65
CA PHE A 63 12.86 -2.42 -2.89
C PHE A 63 14.24 -2.93 -3.35
N LEU A 64 14.46 -3.07 -4.66
CA LEU A 64 15.74 -3.50 -5.21
C LEU A 64 16.86 -2.48 -4.95
N LEU A 65 16.57 -1.18 -5.09
CA LEU A 65 17.53 -0.12 -4.78
C LEU A 65 17.98 -0.16 -3.32
N LEU A 66 17.04 -0.41 -2.40
CA LEU A 66 17.32 -0.47 -0.97
C LEU A 66 17.76 -1.86 -0.49
N TYR A 67 17.73 -2.90 -1.34
CA TYR A 67 17.88 -4.29 -0.92
C TYR A 67 19.11 -4.55 -0.05
N LYS A 68 20.26 -3.98 -0.42
CA LYS A 68 21.51 -4.14 0.33
C LYS A 68 21.48 -3.45 1.70
N SER A 69 20.77 -2.34 1.80
CA SER A 69 20.66 -1.52 3.02
C SER A 69 19.53 -1.96 3.95
N LEU A 70 18.55 -2.72 3.44
CA LEU A 70 17.46 -3.25 4.27
C LEU A 70 17.99 -4.25 5.30
N PRO A 71 17.54 -4.19 6.56
CA PRO A 71 18.01 -5.09 7.60
C PRO A 71 17.57 -6.54 7.34
N GLY A 72 18.37 -7.47 7.85
CA GLY A 72 18.15 -8.91 7.74
C GLY A 72 18.98 -9.59 6.66
N GLU A 73 19.26 -10.88 6.88
CA GLU A 73 20.04 -11.74 5.98
C GLU A 73 19.18 -12.42 4.92
N SER A 74 17.92 -12.71 5.24
CA SER A 74 16.98 -13.36 4.32
C SER A 74 16.12 -12.35 3.57
N GLY A 75 15.72 -12.71 2.34
CA GLY A 75 14.84 -11.88 1.52
C GLY A 75 13.50 -11.58 2.21
N LEU A 76 12.95 -12.53 2.97
CA LEU A 76 11.70 -12.33 3.72
C LEU A 76 11.84 -11.24 4.80
N VAL A 77 12.92 -11.26 5.58
CA VAL A 77 13.16 -10.25 6.61
C VAL A 77 13.37 -8.87 5.98
N LYS A 78 14.08 -8.80 4.84
CA LYS A 78 14.21 -7.57 4.06
C LYS A 78 12.85 -7.07 3.55
N GLY A 79 12.00 -7.98 3.08
CA GLY A 79 10.63 -7.70 2.64
C GLY A 79 9.75 -7.11 3.74
N ILE A 80 9.77 -7.71 4.93
CA ILE A 80 9.06 -7.21 6.12
C ILE A 80 9.60 -5.84 6.54
N SER A 81 10.92 -5.67 6.53
CA SER A 81 11.56 -4.41 6.89
C SER A 81 11.20 -3.28 5.92
N PHE A 82 11.15 -3.59 4.62
CA PHE A 82 10.68 -2.67 3.60
C PHE A 82 9.20 -2.32 3.78
N ALA A 83 8.36 -3.31 4.04
CA ALA A 83 6.94 -3.10 4.31
C ALA A 83 6.71 -2.12 5.46
N LEU A 84 7.41 -2.32 6.58
CA LEU A 84 7.32 -1.42 7.75
C LEU A 84 7.78 -0.01 7.42
N LEU A 85 8.88 0.13 6.66
CA LEU A 85 9.40 1.42 6.24
C LEU A 85 8.37 2.18 5.38
N VAL A 86 7.86 1.54 4.33
CA VAL A 86 6.88 2.17 3.42
C VAL A 86 5.56 2.43 4.14
N TRP A 87 5.10 1.49 4.96
CA TRP A 87 3.91 1.67 5.80
C TRP A 87 4.06 2.89 6.72
N PHE A 88 5.20 3.06 7.37
CA PHE A 88 5.44 4.21 8.23
C PHE A 88 5.35 5.53 7.46
N PHE A 89 6.17 5.69 6.42
CA PHE A 89 6.23 6.96 5.69
C PHE A 89 4.94 7.27 4.92
N ARG A 90 4.23 6.25 4.43
CA ARG A 90 3.02 6.45 3.63
C ARG A 90 1.75 6.50 4.47
N VAL A 91 1.57 5.54 5.36
CA VAL A 91 0.30 5.33 6.07
C VAL A 91 0.31 6.06 7.41
N VAL A 92 1.32 5.83 8.25
CA VAL A 92 1.38 6.45 9.59
C VAL A 92 1.40 7.97 9.47
N MET A 93 2.24 8.52 8.58
CA MET A 93 2.30 9.96 8.37
C MET A 93 1.00 10.55 7.83
N SER A 94 0.33 9.85 6.89
CA SER A 94 -0.97 10.27 6.36
C SER A 94 -2.05 10.28 7.44
N VAL A 95 -2.13 9.21 8.24
CA VAL A 95 -3.07 9.09 9.36
C VAL A 95 -2.82 10.17 10.42
N ALA A 96 -1.56 10.43 10.78
CA ALA A 96 -1.21 11.48 11.73
C ALA A 96 -1.58 12.89 11.22
N SER A 97 -1.32 13.16 9.93
CA SER A 97 -1.72 14.42 9.29
C SER A 97 -3.24 14.57 9.31
N GLN A 98 -3.98 13.52 8.95
CA GLN A 98 -5.44 13.51 8.96
C GLN A 98 -6.03 13.73 10.36
N TRP A 99 -5.44 13.11 11.38
CA TRP A 99 -5.84 13.26 12.77
C TRP A 99 -5.76 14.71 13.27
N ILE A 100 -4.71 15.43 12.85
CA ILE A 100 -4.50 16.83 13.25
C ILE A 100 -5.35 17.78 12.41
N MET A 101 -5.47 17.52 11.09
CA MET A 101 -6.05 18.48 10.15
C MET A 101 -7.56 18.38 9.97
N PHE A 102 -8.16 17.21 10.20
CA PHE A 102 -9.56 16.95 9.87
C PHE A 102 -10.32 16.32 11.02
N ASN A 103 -11.63 16.54 11.05
CA ASN A 103 -12.51 15.93 12.03
C ASN A 103 -12.93 14.52 11.57
N ILE A 104 -11.98 13.59 11.65
CA ILE A 104 -12.16 12.18 11.28
C ILE A 104 -12.28 11.33 12.54
N SER A 105 -13.18 10.36 12.54
CA SER A 105 -13.34 9.44 13.67
C SER A 105 -12.07 8.61 13.92
N ALA A 106 -11.72 8.39 15.18
CA ALA A 106 -10.59 7.54 15.56
C ALA A 106 -10.68 6.13 14.95
N ASN A 107 -11.90 5.59 14.82
CA ASN A 107 -12.12 4.28 14.21
C ASN A 107 -11.70 4.24 12.74
N ALA A 108 -11.98 5.30 11.97
CA ALA A 108 -11.53 5.39 10.57
C ALA A 108 -10.00 5.47 10.49
N LEU A 109 -9.37 6.26 11.36
CA LEU A 109 -7.91 6.38 11.41
C LEU A 109 -7.22 5.05 11.77
N ILE A 110 -7.72 4.34 12.79
CA ILE A 110 -7.22 3.02 13.19
C ILE A 110 -7.41 2.01 12.06
N TYR A 111 -8.56 2.04 11.39
CA TYR A 111 -8.82 1.16 10.26
C TYR A 111 -7.81 1.39 9.12
N THR A 112 -7.61 2.65 8.70
CA THR A 112 -6.61 3.01 7.68
C THR A 112 -5.21 2.53 8.06
N LEU A 113 -4.84 2.72 9.32
CA LEU A 113 -3.52 2.32 9.84
C LEU A 113 -3.29 0.82 9.72
N LEU A 114 -4.26 0.02 10.18
CA LEU A 114 -4.17 -1.45 10.19
C LEU A 114 -4.32 -2.05 8.79
N ALA A 115 -5.25 -1.53 7.99
CA ALA A 115 -5.45 -2.00 6.63
C ALA A 115 -4.22 -1.71 5.76
N GLY A 116 -3.67 -0.49 5.88
CA GLY A 116 -2.43 -0.12 5.21
C GLY A 116 -1.22 -0.95 5.67
N LEU A 117 -1.18 -1.40 6.93
CA LEU A 117 -0.14 -2.31 7.42
C LEU A 117 -0.24 -3.68 6.74
N GLY A 118 -1.46 -4.24 6.70
CA GLY A 118 -1.73 -5.52 6.05
C GLY A 118 -1.34 -5.50 4.58
N GLU A 119 -1.72 -4.45 3.85
CA GLU A 119 -1.35 -4.27 2.44
C GLU A 119 0.16 -4.24 2.24
N MET A 120 0.88 -3.44 3.04
CA MET A 120 2.33 -3.33 2.93
C MET A 120 3.04 -4.63 3.27
N PHE A 121 2.56 -5.41 4.24
CA PHE A 121 3.13 -6.72 4.50
C PHE A 121 2.93 -7.69 3.35
N VAL A 122 1.74 -7.73 2.75
CA VAL A 122 1.47 -8.61 1.61
C VAL A 122 2.44 -8.30 0.45
N LEU A 123 2.62 -7.03 0.11
CA LEU A 123 3.58 -6.61 -0.93
C LEU A 123 5.04 -6.85 -0.53
N GLY A 124 5.42 -6.50 0.70
CA GLY A 124 6.78 -6.68 1.18
C GLY A 124 7.19 -8.14 1.20
N ILE A 125 6.29 -9.05 1.59
CA ILE A 125 6.52 -10.50 1.52
C ILE A 125 6.67 -10.95 0.07
N LEU A 126 5.79 -10.50 -0.83
CA LEU A 126 5.91 -10.79 -2.26
C LEU A 126 7.30 -10.40 -2.79
N TYR A 127 7.73 -9.16 -2.53
CA TYR A 127 9.04 -8.67 -2.98
C TYR A 127 10.19 -9.41 -2.30
N GLY A 128 10.14 -9.63 -0.99
CA GLY A 128 11.20 -10.33 -0.26
C GLY A 128 11.41 -11.78 -0.69
N LEU A 129 10.32 -12.49 -1.04
CA LEU A 129 10.39 -13.86 -1.50
C LEU A 129 10.82 -13.97 -2.97
N THR A 130 10.44 -12.98 -3.79
CA THR A 130 10.65 -13.06 -5.24
C THR A 130 11.83 -12.24 -5.71
N LEU A 131 12.00 -10.99 -5.31
CA LEU A 131 13.04 -10.10 -5.83
C LEU A 131 14.38 -10.29 -5.09
N ARG A 132 15.44 -10.45 -5.88
CA ARG A 132 16.83 -10.43 -5.43
C ARG A 132 17.67 -9.71 -6.51
N PRO A 133 18.72 -8.96 -6.13
CA PRO A 133 19.62 -8.29 -7.08
C PRO A 133 20.28 -9.27 -8.05
#